data_AF-A0A2R4WMD3-F1
#
_entry.id   AF-A0A2R4WMD3-F1
#
_cell.length_a   1.000
_cell.length_b   1.000
_cell.length_c   1.000
_cell.angle_alpha   90.00
_cell.angle_beta   90.00
_cell.angle_gamma   90.00
#
_symmetry.space_group_name_H-M   'P 1'
#
loop_
_entity.id
_entity.type
_entity.pdbx_description
1 polymer ?
#
loop_
_entity_poly.entity_id
_entity_poly.type
_entity_poly.pdbx_seq_one_letter_code
_entity_poly.pdbx_strand_id
1 'polypeptide(L)' 'MVDPDERIVAQAQTLGDEVVVAECDLDRCRKGKDKMFDFGQHRQPAPYGPITERAGVIEPAPVAAE' A
#
# COMPACT_ATOMS: atom_id res chain seq x y z
N MET A 1 12.93 -0.41 -8.83
CA MET A 1 13.00 -1.29 -7.66
C MET A 1 12.96 -0.45 -6.39
N VAL A 2 12.02 -0.74 -5.49
CA VAL A 2 11.82 -0.02 -4.22
C VAL A 2 11.86 -1.05 -3.10
N ASP A 3 12.54 -0.71 -1.99
CA ASP A 3 12.64 -1.58 -0.81
C ASP A 3 11.46 -1.39 0.17
N PRO A 4 11.33 -2.25 1.20
CA PRO A 4 10.22 -2.17 2.17
C PRO A 4 10.24 -0.93 3.07
N ASP A 5 11.35 -0.19 3.13
CA ASP A 5 11.48 1.08 3.85
C ASP A 5 11.30 2.28 2.88
N GLU A 6 10.64 2.05 1.73
CA GLU A 6 10.26 3.05 0.71
C GLU A 6 11.44 3.70 -0.03
N ARG A 7 12.62 3.06 -0.05
CA ARG A 7 13.79 3.59 -0.78
C ARG A 7 13.88 3.01 -2.19
N ILE A 8 14.10 3.87 -3.17
CA ILE A 8 14.45 3.44 -4.54
C ILE A 8 15.87 2.87 -4.51
N VAL A 9 16.02 1.57 -4.80
CA VAL A 9 17.31 0.86 -4.77
C VAL A 9 17.88 0.62 -6.16
N ALA A 10 17.04 0.66 -7.20
CA ALA A 10 17.47 0.65 -8.59
C ALA A 10 16.39 1.28 -9.47
N GLN A 11 16.78 2.03 -10.48
CA GLN A 11 15.88 2.72 -11.42
C GLN A 11 16.55 2.78 -12.79
N ALA A 12 15.76 2.67 -13.86
CA ALA A 12 16.26 2.84 -15.21
C ALA A 12 16.77 4.27 -15.43
N GLN A 13 17.82 4.42 -16.24
CA GLN A 13 18.41 5.73 -16.56
C GLN A 13 18.17 6.15 -18.01
N THR A 14 17.74 5.21 -18.85
CA THR A 14 17.53 5.43 -20.27
C THR A 14 16.04 5.34 -20.63
N LEU A 15 15.72 5.77 -21.85
CA LEU A 15 14.37 5.65 -22.44
C LEU A 15 14.27 4.48 -23.43
N GLY A 16 15.34 3.67 -23.55
CA GLY A 16 15.40 2.51 -24.44
C GLY A 16 15.40 1.21 -23.66
N ASP A 17 15.80 0.13 -24.33
CA ASP A 17 15.88 -1.19 -23.70
C ASP A 17 17.01 -1.26 -22.67
N GLU A 18 16.65 -1.48 -21.41
CA GLU A 18 17.57 -1.50 -20.28
C GLU A 18 17.16 -2.60 -19.28
N VAL A 19 18.16 -3.34 -18.76
CA VAL A 19 17.94 -4.33 -17.71
C VAL A 19 18.37 -3.74 -16.37
N VAL A 20 17.39 -3.54 -15.47
CA VAL A 20 17.62 -3.04 -14.11
C VAL A 20 17.65 -4.21 -13.14
N VAL A 21 18.74 -4.35 -12.39
CA VAL A 21 18.95 -5.44 -11.42
C VAL A 21 19.14 -4.87 -10.02
N ALA A 22 18.61 -5.55 -9.01
CA ALA A 22 18.83 -5.24 -7.60
C ALA A 22 18.92 -6.53 -6.78
N GLU A 23 19.87 -6.59 -5.83
CA GLU A 23 19.89 -7.64 -4.82
C GLU A 23 18.83 -7.34 -3.75
N CYS A 24 17.96 -8.31 -3.48
CA CYS A 24 16.81 -8.12 -2.60
C CYS A 24 16.89 -9.06 -1.40
N ASP A 25 17.21 -8.51 -0.22
CA ASP A 25 17.06 -9.23 1.04
C ASP A 25 15.59 -9.23 1.49
N LEU A 26 14.96 -10.40 1.39
CA LEU A 26 13.54 -10.58 1.72
C LEU A 26 13.26 -10.53 3.22
N ASP A 27 14.26 -10.74 4.08
CA ASP A 27 14.07 -10.72 5.53
C ASP A 27 13.86 -9.30 6.06
N ARG A 28 14.27 -8.27 5.30
CA ARG A 28 13.96 -6.86 5.61
C ARG A 28 12.45 -6.58 5.69
N CYS A 29 11.61 -7.37 5.01
CA CYS A 29 10.16 -7.25 5.11
C CYS A 29 9.60 -7.56 6.50
N ARG A 30 10.30 -8.38 7.32
CA ARG A 30 9.81 -8.79 8.65
C ARG A 30 9.73 -7.63 9.62
N LYS A 31 10.73 -6.75 9.62
CA LYS A 31 10.80 -5.56 10.50
C LYS A 31 9.50 -4.73 10.49
N GLY A 32 8.92 -4.52 9.31
CA GLY A 32 7.65 -3.80 9.17
C GLY A 32 6.46 -4.62 9.68
N LYS A 33 6.39 -5.90 9.28
CA LYS A 33 5.30 -6.82 9.61
C LYS A 33 5.19 -7.14 11.10
N ASP A 34 6.31 -7.19 11.82
CA ASP A 34 6.33 -7.57 13.25
C ASP A 34 6.06 -6.39 14.19
N LYS A 35 5.97 -5.16 13.66
CA LYS A 35 5.83 -3.94 14.47
C LYS A 35 4.75 -3.02 13.94
N MET A 36 5.13 -2.10 13.05
CA MET A 36 4.27 -1.00 12.60
C MET A 36 3.11 -1.47 11.74
N PHE A 37 3.33 -2.52 10.95
CA PHE A 37 2.35 -3.12 10.05
C PHE A 37 1.97 -4.54 10.46
N ASP A 38 1.96 -4.82 11.76
CA ASP A 38 1.33 -6.05 12.27
C ASP A 38 -0.18 -5.96 12.06
N PHE A 39 -0.63 -6.53 10.95
CA PHE A 39 -2.03 -6.52 10.58
C PHE A 39 -2.93 -7.33 11.51
N GLY A 40 -2.39 -8.34 12.19
CA GLY A 40 -3.15 -9.11 13.17
C GLY A 40 -3.49 -8.28 14.40
N GLN A 41 -2.56 -7.41 14.81
CA GLN A 41 -2.74 -6.54 15.98
C GLN A 41 -3.51 -5.26 15.64
N HIS A 42 -3.31 -4.68 14.44
CA HIS A 42 -3.73 -3.31 14.17
C HIS A 42 -4.91 -3.17 13.21
N ARG A 43 -5.21 -4.16 12.35
CA ARG A 43 -6.35 -4.01 11.42
C ARG A 43 -7.66 -4.22 12.16
N GLN A 44 -8.64 -3.39 11.81
CA GLN A 44 -10.04 -3.56 12.20
C GLN A 44 -10.88 -3.72 10.92
N PRO A 45 -11.12 -4.97 10.46
CA PRO A 45 -11.75 -5.18 9.16
C PRO A 45 -13.22 -4.76 9.06
N ALA A 46 -13.94 -4.71 10.19
CA ALA A 46 -15.37 -4.40 10.23
C ALA A 46 -15.75 -3.11 9.45
N PRO A 47 -15.06 -1.96 9.59
CA PRO A 47 -15.33 -0.76 8.80
C PRO A 47 -14.87 -0.80 7.33
N TYR A 48 -14.17 -1.85 6.87
CA TYR A 48 -13.58 -1.86 5.52
C TYR A 48 -14.55 -2.33 4.42
N GLY A 49 -15.78 -2.73 4.74
CA GLY A 49 -16.79 -3.21 3.79
C GLY A 49 -16.92 -2.34 2.52
N PRO A 50 -16.98 -1.00 2.62
CA PRO A 50 -17.07 -0.13 1.44
C PRO A 50 -15.96 -0.32 0.40
N ILE A 51 -14.75 -0.73 0.80
CA ILE A 51 -13.62 -0.97 -0.11
C ILE A 51 -13.96 -2.07 -1.12
N THR A 52 -14.70 -3.10 -0.68
CA THR A 52 -15.07 -4.26 -1.52
C THR A 52 -16.47 -4.16 -2.12
N GLU A 53 -17.35 -3.35 -1.52
CA GLU A 53 -18.77 -3.28 -1.88
C GLU A 53 -19.09 -2.17 -2.89
N ARG A 54 -18.24 -1.16 -3.03
CA ARG A 54 -18.53 0.03 -3.85
C ARG A 54 -17.50 0.21 -4.96
N ALA A 55 -17.98 0.48 -6.16
CA ALA A 55 -17.11 0.87 -7.28
C ALA A 55 -16.76 2.37 -7.29
N GLY A 56 -17.53 3.18 -6.56
CA GLY A 56 -17.39 4.62 -6.50
C GLY A 56 -18.03 5.23 -5.25
N VAL A 57 -17.97 6.55 -5.16
CA VAL A 57 -18.50 7.30 -4.02
C VAL A 57 -20.03 7.24 -3.99
N ILE A 58 -20.61 7.09 -2.79
CA ILE A 58 -22.05 7.24 -2.54
C ILE A 58 -22.20 8.45 -1.62
N GLU A 59 -22.79 9.51 -2.14
CA GLU A 59 -23.02 10.75 -1.39
C GLU A 59 -24.04 10.53 -0.26
N PRO A 60 -23.89 11.22 0.89
CA PRO A 60 -24.89 11.20 1.93
C PRO A 60 -26.21 11.85 1.46
N ALA A 61 -27.32 11.45 2.07
CA ALA A 61 -28.60 12.10 1.81
C ALA A 61 -28.52 13.61 2.16
N PRO A 62 -29.16 14.49 1.39
CA PRO A 62 -29.19 15.91 1.70
C PRO A 62 -29.82 16.14 3.07
N VAL A 63 -29.20 17.00 3.88
CA VAL A 63 -29.77 17.43 5.16
C VAL A 63 -31.01 18.27 4.86
N ALA A 64 -32.16 17.92 5.47
CA ALA A 64 -33.37 18.71 5.32
C ALA A 64 -33.13 20.12 5.89
N ALA A 65 -33.43 21.15 5.09
CA ALA A 65 -33.39 22.53 5.55
C ALA A 65 -34.51 22.74 6.59
N GLU A 66 -34.13 23.23 7.76
CA GLU A 66 -35.04 23.70 8.83
C GLU A 66 -35.76 24.99 8.40
#